data_AF-A0A263E395-F1
#
_entry.id   AF-A0A263E395-F1
#
_cell.length_a   1.000
_cell.length_b   1.000
_cell.length_c   1.000
_cell.angle_alpha   90.00
_cell.angle_beta   90.00
_cell.angle_gamma   90.00
#
_symmetry.space_group_name_H-M   'P 1'
#
loop_
_entity.id
_entity.type
_entity.pdbx_description
1 polymer ?
#
loop_
_entity_poly.entity_id
_entity_poly.type
_entity_poly.pdbx_seq_one_letter_code
_entity_poly.pdbx_strand_id
1 'polypeptide(L)'
;MRGNLFAVAVDLVVLTVRDGILCVLLRERQAKPFAGELALPGGFVQGREDLLDAAGRELAETGLAIQGHHLEQLAGYAAPDRDPRGRVLSVGHLALVPDLPEPPGEGTWWPVVKVDALAFDHLQILADGVERARAKLEYTTLAAAFCPPEFTISQLRRVYEAVWDTTPDPRNFSRKVTNTEGFLEPTGTKVSGGRGRPGQLFRRGKATALHPPMLREAPSTRTNGAFVR
;
A
#
# COMPACT_ATOMS: atom_id res chain seq x y z
N MET A 1 -36.88 -16.10 1.98
CA MET A 1 -35.86 -16.29 0.93
C MET A 1 -35.00 -17.50 1.31
N ARG A 2 -34.79 -18.48 0.41
CA ARG A 2 -33.75 -19.51 0.61
C ARG A 2 -32.45 -18.95 0.03
N GLY A 3 -31.63 -18.32 0.87
CA GLY A 3 -30.31 -17.83 0.49
C GLY A 3 -29.26 -18.90 0.79
N ASN A 4 -28.24 -19.00 -0.06
CA ASN A 4 -27.03 -19.76 0.28
C ASN A 4 -26.29 -19.00 1.41
N LEU A 5 -25.96 -19.71 2.49
CA LEU A 5 -25.20 -19.15 3.60
C LEU A 5 -23.72 -19.09 3.22
N PHE A 6 -23.10 -17.94 3.47
CA PHE A 6 -21.65 -17.73 3.36
C PHE A 6 -21.12 -17.42 4.75
N ALA A 7 -19.93 -17.95 5.07
CA ALA A 7 -19.13 -17.32 6.09
C ALA A 7 -18.55 -16.01 5.52
N VAL A 8 -18.53 -14.95 6.32
CA VAL A 8 -18.01 -13.64 5.90
C VAL A 8 -16.69 -13.40 6.63
N ALA A 9 -15.67 -13.02 5.88
CA ALA A 9 -14.35 -12.69 6.39
C ALA A 9 -13.92 -11.29 5.92
N VAL A 10 -12.89 -10.77 6.55
CA VAL A 10 -12.16 -9.57 6.12
C VAL A 10 -10.68 -9.89 6.04
N ASP A 11 -10.01 -9.34 5.05
CA ASP A 11 -8.56 -9.47 4.85
C ASP A 11 -7.94 -8.07 4.71
N LEU A 12 -6.79 -7.84 5.34
CA LEU A 12 -6.15 -6.54 5.45
C LEU A 12 -4.87 -6.50 4.61
N VAL A 13 -4.83 -5.61 3.62
CA VAL A 13 -3.62 -5.21 2.92
C VAL A 13 -3.05 -3.98 3.63
N VAL A 14 -2.18 -4.20 4.62
CA VAL A 14 -1.49 -3.12 5.34
C VAL A 14 -0.14 -2.86 4.68
N LEU A 15 0.02 -1.69 4.09
CA LEU A 15 1.19 -1.25 3.35
C LEU A 15 1.88 -0.08 4.04
N THR A 16 3.21 -0.11 4.02
CA THR A 16 4.06 1.02 4.42
C THR A 16 5.31 1.08 3.56
N VAL A 17 6.02 2.22 3.58
CA VAL A 17 7.32 2.35 2.91
C VAL A 17 8.41 2.28 3.97
N ARG A 18 9.31 1.30 3.84
CA ARG A 18 10.45 1.09 4.74
C ARG A 18 11.73 1.10 3.94
N ASP A 19 12.69 1.94 4.34
CA ASP A 19 13.98 2.08 3.65
C ASP A 19 13.88 2.27 2.12
N GLY A 20 12.82 2.95 1.67
CA GLY A 20 12.56 3.18 0.25
C GLY A 20 11.96 1.98 -0.50
N ILE A 21 11.41 1.01 0.22
CA ILE A 21 10.77 -0.19 -0.34
C ILE A 21 9.32 -0.25 0.17
N LEU A 22 8.37 -0.53 -0.73
CA LEU A 22 6.98 -0.82 -0.34
C LEU A 22 6.92 -2.21 0.31
N CYS A 23 6.50 -2.24 1.56
CA CYS A 23 6.33 -3.46 2.35
C CYS A 23 4.86 -3.70 2.70
N VAL A 24 4.49 -4.97 2.79
CA VAL A 24 3.19 -5.44 3.27
C VAL A 24 3.35 -6.18 4.60
N LEU A 25 2.38 -6.01 5.51
CA LEU A 25 2.30 -6.81 6.72
C LEU A 25 1.74 -8.19 6.40
N LEU A 26 2.49 -9.24 6.71
CA LEU A 26 2.05 -10.63 6.61
C LEU A 26 2.15 -11.32 7.97
N ARG A 27 1.42 -12.41 8.14
CA ARG A 27 1.56 -13.32 9.28
C ARG A 27 1.69 -14.75 8.78
N GLU A 28 2.35 -15.60 9.55
CA GLU A 28 2.35 -17.04 9.30
C GLU A 28 1.07 -17.66 9.84
N ARG A 29 0.43 -18.54 9.07
CA ARG A 29 -0.78 -19.22 9.51
C ARG A 29 -0.45 -20.36 10.46
N GLN A 30 -1.01 -20.32 11.67
CA GLN A 30 -0.81 -21.37 12.68
C GLN A 30 -1.70 -22.61 12.49
N ALA A 31 -2.79 -22.50 11.72
CA ALA A 31 -3.82 -23.55 11.62
C ALA A 31 -4.12 -23.93 10.18
N LYS A 32 -4.47 -25.21 9.98
CA LYS A 32 -4.96 -25.72 8.69
C LYS A 32 -6.25 -25.01 8.26
N PRO A 33 -6.51 -24.85 6.95
CA PRO A 33 -5.61 -25.15 5.82
C PRO A 33 -4.44 -24.14 5.73
N PHE A 34 -3.42 -24.48 4.93
CA PHE A 34 -2.25 -23.62 4.67
C PHE A 34 -1.44 -23.26 5.93
N ALA A 35 -1.31 -24.19 6.88
CA ALA A 35 -0.49 -23.98 8.07
C ALA A 35 0.99 -23.84 7.67
N GLY A 36 1.70 -22.86 8.23
CA GLY A 36 3.07 -22.51 7.87
C GLY A 36 3.21 -21.60 6.65
N GLU A 37 2.11 -21.29 5.95
CA GLU A 37 2.13 -20.35 4.83
C GLU A 37 1.86 -18.91 5.29
N LEU A 38 2.44 -17.94 4.57
CA LEU A 38 2.17 -16.52 4.79
C LEU A 38 0.76 -16.15 4.33
N ALA A 39 0.12 -15.25 5.07
CA ALA A 39 -1.19 -14.71 4.76
C ALA A 39 -1.29 -13.25 5.17
N LEU A 40 -2.16 -12.51 4.48
CA LEU A 40 -2.70 -11.25 4.99
C LEU A 40 -3.32 -11.43 6.38
N PRO A 41 -3.18 -10.46 7.31
CA PRO A 41 -3.97 -10.39 8.52
C PRO A 41 -5.46 -10.33 8.17
N GLY A 42 -6.30 -10.99 8.97
CA GLY A 42 -7.71 -11.12 8.65
C GLY A 42 -8.38 -12.26 9.40
N GLY A 43 -9.71 -12.28 9.35
CA GLY A 43 -10.52 -13.24 10.08
C GLY A 43 -12.01 -13.10 9.78
N PHE A 44 -12.80 -13.95 10.43
CA PHE A 44 -14.24 -14.00 10.20
C PHE A 44 -14.96 -12.89 10.97
N VAL A 45 -16.04 -12.39 10.38
CA VAL A 45 -16.99 -11.48 11.04
C VAL A 45 -17.66 -12.22 12.21
N GLN A 46 -17.69 -11.59 13.39
CA GLN A 46 -18.13 -12.17 14.65
C GLN A 46 -19.37 -11.47 15.23
N GLY A 47 -20.24 -12.23 15.89
CA GLY A 47 -21.32 -11.67 16.71
C GLY A 47 -22.25 -10.72 15.95
N ARG A 48 -22.16 -9.43 16.28
CA ARG A 48 -22.94 -8.34 15.68
C ARG A 48 -22.07 -7.26 15.03
N GLU A 49 -20.79 -7.54 14.79
CA GLU A 49 -19.89 -6.59 14.15
C GLU A 49 -20.23 -6.45 12.65
N ASP A 50 -20.06 -5.24 12.11
CA ASP A 50 -20.10 -5.04 10.66
C ASP A 50 -18.73 -5.30 10.01
N LEU A 51 -18.60 -5.11 8.70
CA LEU A 51 -17.34 -5.35 7.98
C LEU A 51 -16.21 -4.42 8.43
N LEU A 52 -16.53 -3.16 8.73
CA LEU A 52 -15.53 -2.18 9.14
C LEU A 52 -15.08 -2.42 10.58
N ASP A 53 -16.01 -2.79 11.45
CA ASP A 53 -15.74 -3.20 12.83
C ASP A 53 -14.85 -4.46 12.85
N ALA A 54 -15.18 -5.47 12.04
CA ALA A 54 -14.35 -6.67 11.89
C ALA A 54 -12.93 -6.31 11.41
N ALA A 55 -12.82 -5.45 10.38
CA ALA A 55 -11.53 -5.06 9.84
C ALA A 55 -10.73 -4.22 10.85
N GLY A 56 -11.39 -3.39 11.65
CA GLY A 56 -10.79 -2.66 12.77
C GLY A 56 -10.29 -3.58 13.89
N ARG A 57 -11.05 -4.62 14.23
CA ARG A 57 -10.65 -5.64 15.21
C ARG A 57 -9.42 -6.42 14.72
N GLU A 58 -9.46 -6.96 13.50
CA GLU A 58 -8.33 -7.69 12.91
C GLU A 58 -7.08 -6.81 12.81
N LEU A 59 -7.26 -5.52 12.55
CA LEU A 59 -6.15 -4.57 12.52
C LEU A 59 -5.58 -4.34 13.93
N ALA A 60 -6.44 -4.18 14.94
CA ALA A 60 -6.01 -4.02 16.33
C ALA A 60 -5.28 -5.27 16.85
N GLU A 61 -5.66 -6.48 16.41
CA GLU A 61 -4.97 -7.74 16.73
C GLU A 61 -3.53 -7.79 16.21
N THR A 62 -3.18 -7.01 15.18
CA THR A 62 -1.78 -6.87 14.74
C THR A 62 -0.90 -6.11 15.74
N GLY A 63 -1.52 -5.42 16.70
CA GLY A 63 -0.85 -4.52 17.65
C GLY A 63 -0.39 -3.19 17.05
N LEU A 64 -0.70 -2.91 15.77
CA LEU A 64 -0.40 -1.64 15.14
C LEU A 64 -1.49 -0.60 15.42
N ALA A 65 -1.08 0.52 16.00
CA ALA A 65 -1.96 1.65 16.23
C ALA A 65 -2.08 2.51 14.96
N ILE A 66 -3.00 2.14 14.07
CA ILE A 66 -3.33 2.96 12.89
C ILE A 66 -4.40 3.98 13.28
N GLN A 67 -3.97 5.17 13.70
CA GLN A 67 -4.85 6.28 14.06
C GLN A 67 -5.31 7.04 12.80
N GLY A 68 -6.62 7.22 12.62
CA GLY A 68 -7.20 8.10 11.60
C GLY A 68 -7.30 7.50 10.19
N HIS A 69 -8.55 7.23 9.77
CA HIS A 69 -9.06 7.20 8.39
C HIS A 69 -8.19 6.61 7.26
N HIS A 70 -7.43 5.52 7.41
CA HIS A 70 -6.75 4.92 6.25
C HIS A 70 -7.15 3.49 5.94
N LEU A 71 -8.21 2.96 6.57
CA LEU A 71 -8.78 1.69 6.14
C LEU A 71 -9.85 1.92 5.08
N GLU A 72 -9.56 1.49 3.86
CA GLU A 72 -10.45 1.64 2.70
C GLU A 72 -10.85 0.26 2.19
N GLN A 73 -12.14 0.05 1.94
CA GLN A 73 -12.61 -1.19 1.33
C GLN A 73 -12.09 -1.32 -0.11
N LEU A 74 -11.55 -2.49 -0.45
CA LEU A 74 -11.06 -2.83 -1.78
C LEU A 74 -12.18 -3.42 -2.65
N ALA A 75 -12.54 -4.67 -2.38
CA ALA A 75 -13.48 -5.48 -3.14
C ALA A 75 -13.95 -6.68 -2.30
N GLY A 76 -15.00 -7.36 -2.78
CA GLY A 76 -15.45 -8.64 -2.25
C GLY A 76 -14.92 -9.81 -3.09
N TYR A 77 -14.36 -10.82 -2.44
CA TYR A 77 -13.78 -12.02 -3.02
C TYR A 77 -14.61 -13.23 -2.61
N ALA A 78 -15.25 -13.88 -3.59
CA ALA A 78 -16.23 -14.94 -3.34
C ALA A 78 -16.14 -16.10 -4.34
N ALA A 79 -14.96 -16.31 -4.94
CA ALA A 79 -14.72 -17.47 -5.80
C ALA A 79 -15.12 -18.76 -5.04
N PRO A 80 -15.88 -19.68 -5.64
CA PRO A 80 -16.50 -20.80 -4.92
C PRO A 80 -15.51 -21.70 -4.15
N ASP A 81 -14.27 -21.75 -4.63
CA ASP A 81 -13.15 -22.58 -4.18
C ASP A 81 -12.03 -21.79 -3.51
N ARG A 82 -12.22 -20.48 -3.23
CA ARG A 82 -11.20 -19.65 -2.56
C ARG A 82 -10.79 -20.18 -1.19
N ASP A 83 -11.71 -20.84 -0.50
CA ASP A 83 -11.48 -21.45 0.81
C ASP A 83 -11.90 -22.93 0.76
N PRO A 84 -10.98 -23.88 1.00
CA PRO A 84 -11.29 -25.31 0.94
C PRO A 84 -12.25 -25.78 2.05
N ARG A 85 -12.54 -24.93 3.05
CA ARG A 85 -13.48 -25.23 4.13
C ARG A 85 -14.94 -24.98 3.74
N GLY A 86 -15.20 -24.28 2.63
CA GLY A 86 -16.55 -24.03 2.13
C GLY A 86 -16.74 -22.62 1.54
N ARG A 87 -18.00 -22.20 1.41
CA ARG A 87 -18.34 -20.88 0.83
C ARG A 87 -17.99 -19.75 1.80
N VAL A 88 -16.92 -19.03 1.46
CA VAL A 88 -16.48 -17.82 2.17
C VAL A 88 -16.54 -16.63 1.22
N LEU A 89 -17.13 -15.52 1.68
CA LEU A 89 -16.98 -14.20 1.10
C LEU A 89 -15.95 -13.44 1.96
N SER A 90 -14.83 -13.04 1.39
CA SER A 90 -13.92 -12.11 2.06
C SER A 90 -14.09 -10.70 1.51
N VAL A 91 -14.03 -9.70 2.38
CA VAL A 91 -13.97 -8.28 1.98
C VAL A 91 -12.59 -7.74 2.30
N GLY A 92 -11.81 -7.48 1.25
CA GLY A 92 -10.47 -6.93 1.40
C GLY A 92 -10.50 -5.46 1.78
N HIS A 93 -9.58 -5.03 2.63
CA HIS A 93 -9.39 -3.64 3.03
C HIS A 93 -7.92 -3.24 2.86
N LEU A 94 -7.67 -2.02 2.42
CA LEU A 94 -6.34 -1.43 2.28
C LEU A 94 -6.09 -0.43 3.39
N ALA A 95 -4.92 -0.53 4.02
CA ALA A 95 -4.31 0.52 4.81
C ALA A 95 -2.96 0.90 4.23
N LEU A 96 -2.79 2.14 3.74
CA LEU A 96 -1.51 2.65 3.26
C LEU A 96 -1.04 3.75 4.23
N VAL A 97 -0.07 3.44 5.09
CA VAL A 97 0.24 4.26 6.27
C VAL A 97 1.75 4.48 6.40
N PRO A 98 2.21 5.73 6.62
CA PRO A 98 3.62 6.02 6.84
C PRO A 98 4.11 5.57 8.21
N ASP A 99 5.42 5.31 8.32
CA ASP A 99 6.16 5.14 9.57
C ASP A 99 5.57 4.13 10.56
N LEU A 100 5.00 3.03 10.04
CA LEU A 100 4.50 1.95 10.91
C LEU A 100 5.69 1.25 11.61
N PRO A 101 5.60 1.02 12.93
CA PRO A 101 6.65 0.33 13.68
C PRO A 101 6.74 -1.16 13.28
N GLU A 102 7.74 -1.86 13.82
CA GLU A 102 7.70 -3.32 13.80
C GLU A 102 6.43 -3.81 14.52
N PRO A 103 5.66 -4.75 13.94
CA PRO A 103 4.50 -5.32 14.59
C PRO A 103 4.96 -6.03 15.89
N PRO A 104 4.31 -5.78 17.03
CA PRO A 104 4.70 -6.40 18.30
C PRO A 104 4.28 -7.88 18.42
N GLY A 105 3.42 -8.38 17.51
CA GLY A 105 2.94 -9.76 17.46
C GLY A 105 3.60 -10.60 16.36
N GLU A 106 2.94 -11.67 15.92
CA GLU A 106 3.42 -12.61 14.89
C GLU A 106 3.43 -12.06 13.45
N GLY A 107 3.33 -10.73 13.30
CA GLY A 107 3.39 -10.07 11.99
C GLY A 107 4.84 -9.87 11.53
N THR A 108 5.05 -9.75 10.23
CA THR A 108 6.36 -9.38 9.67
C THR A 108 6.17 -8.51 8.43
N TRP A 109 7.01 -7.48 8.29
CA TRP A 109 7.07 -6.67 7.08
C TRP A 109 7.79 -7.43 5.96
N TRP A 110 7.10 -7.64 4.84
CA TRP A 110 7.66 -8.26 3.64
C TRP A 110 7.71 -7.26 2.49
N PRO A 111 8.85 -7.11 1.78
CA PRO A 111 8.90 -6.36 0.54
C PRO A 111 7.87 -6.90 -0.46
N VAL A 112 6.96 -6.06 -0.94
CA VAL A 112 5.87 -6.49 -1.84
C VAL A 112 6.42 -7.21 -3.07
N VAL A 113 7.52 -6.69 -3.63
CA VAL A 113 8.20 -7.26 -4.81
C VAL A 113 8.81 -8.65 -4.59
N LYS A 114 8.88 -9.13 -3.34
CA LYS A 114 9.40 -10.46 -2.98
C LYS A 114 8.30 -11.45 -2.59
N VAL A 115 7.03 -11.04 -2.61
CA VAL A 115 5.90 -11.92 -2.27
C VAL A 115 5.44 -12.65 -3.53
N ASP A 116 5.71 -13.94 -3.61
CA ASP A 116 5.38 -14.80 -4.75
C ASP A 116 4.28 -15.83 -4.44
N ALA A 117 4.06 -16.16 -3.16
CA ALA A 117 3.01 -17.05 -2.71
C ALA A 117 2.39 -16.57 -1.39
N LEU A 118 1.08 -16.74 -1.26
CA LEU A 118 0.31 -16.53 -0.03
C LEU A 118 -0.81 -17.58 0.04
N ALA A 119 -1.26 -17.90 1.25
CA ALA A 119 -2.39 -18.80 1.47
C ALA A 119 -3.68 -18.29 0.79
N PHE A 120 -4.55 -19.23 0.40
CA PHE A 120 -5.82 -18.94 -0.29
C PHE A 120 -5.62 -18.12 -1.59
N ASP A 121 -6.48 -17.12 -1.81
CA ASP A 121 -6.40 -16.14 -2.89
C ASP A 121 -5.73 -14.82 -2.44
N HIS A 122 -5.00 -14.81 -1.33
CA HIS A 122 -4.47 -13.57 -0.73
C HIS A 122 -3.46 -12.85 -1.63
N LEU A 123 -2.81 -13.57 -2.55
CA LEU A 123 -1.93 -12.95 -3.56
C LEU A 123 -2.72 -12.02 -4.51
N GLN A 124 -3.95 -12.40 -4.87
CA GLN A 124 -4.84 -11.55 -5.67
C GLN A 124 -5.28 -10.33 -4.85
N ILE A 125 -5.68 -10.53 -3.59
CA ILE A 125 -6.09 -9.43 -2.69
C ILE A 125 -4.95 -8.42 -2.51
N LEU A 126 -3.72 -8.91 -2.33
CA LEU A 126 -2.51 -8.09 -2.24
C LEU A 126 -2.28 -7.29 -3.54
N ALA A 127 -2.35 -7.95 -4.70
CA ALA A 127 -2.15 -7.29 -5.99
C ALA A 127 -3.15 -6.13 -6.19
N ASP A 128 -4.43 -6.35 -5.87
CA ASP A 128 -5.47 -5.33 -5.95
C ASP A 128 -5.23 -4.18 -4.96
N GLY A 129 -4.78 -4.49 -3.74
CA GLY A 129 -4.42 -3.50 -2.73
C GLY A 129 -3.21 -2.65 -3.14
N VAL A 130 -2.20 -3.25 -3.76
CA VAL A 130 -1.02 -2.55 -4.30
C VAL A 130 -1.42 -1.64 -5.45
N GLU A 131 -2.24 -2.10 -6.39
CA GLU A 131 -2.73 -1.24 -7.48
C GLU A 131 -3.58 -0.09 -6.97
N ARG A 132 -4.43 -0.32 -5.95
CA ARG A 132 -5.17 0.76 -5.29
C ARG A 132 -4.23 1.78 -4.64
N ALA A 133 -3.20 1.32 -3.93
CA ALA A 133 -2.19 2.19 -3.33
C ALA A 133 -1.45 3.03 -4.39
N ARG A 134 -1.05 2.42 -5.50
CA ARG A 134 -0.41 3.10 -6.63
C ARG A 134 -1.30 4.17 -7.24
N ALA A 135 -2.58 3.84 -7.47
CA ALA A 135 -3.58 4.78 -7.98
C ALA A 135 -3.78 5.97 -7.02
N LYS A 136 -3.80 5.75 -5.71
CA LYS A 136 -3.92 6.87 -4.75
C LYS A 136 -2.79 7.89 -4.91
N LEU A 137 -1.57 7.46 -5.21
CA LEU A 137 -0.45 8.39 -5.45
C LEU A 137 -0.56 9.16 -6.78
N GLU A 138 -1.35 8.68 -7.74
CA GLU A 138 -1.58 9.41 -9.00
C GLU A 138 -2.49 10.63 -8.80
N TYR A 139 -3.44 10.53 -7.86
CA TYR A 139 -4.50 11.52 -7.67
C TYR A 139 -4.42 12.28 -6.34
N THR A 140 -3.53 11.89 -5.42
CA THR A 140 -3.43 12.50 -4.08
C THR A 140 -2.01 12.90 -3.72
N THR A 141 -1.89 13.78 -2.74
CA THR A 141 -0.59 14.22 -2.18
C THR A 141 -0.05 13.26 -1.10
N LEU A 142 -0.64 12.07 -0.97
CA LEU A 142 -0.38 11.12 0.12
C LEU A 142 1.09 10.72 0.25
N ALA A 143 1.85 10.68 -0.86
CA ALA A 143 3.28 10.39 -0.84
C ALA A 143 4.08 11.30 0.12
N ALA A 144 3.68 12.57 0.28
CA ALA A 144 4.36 13.48 1.20
C ALA A 144 4.18 13.11 2.67
N ALA A 145 3.19 12.28 3.02
CA ALA A 145 3.00 11.77 4.37
C ALA A 145 4.09 10.74 4.76
N PHE A 146 4.76 10.12 3.78
CA PHE A 146 5.86 9.17 3.99
C PHE A 146 7.24 9.85 4.07
N CYS A 147 7.28 11.17 3.99
CA CYS A 147 8.50 11.93 4.15
C CYS A 147 8.66 12.43 5.59
N PRO A 148 9.90 12.69 6.05
CA PRO A 148 10.14 13.44 7.29
C PRO A 148 9.44 14.82 7.26
N PRO A 149 9.27 15.50 8.40
CA PRO A 149 8.59 16.80 8.45
C PRO A 149 9.15 17.83 7.46
N GLU A 150 10.47 17.82 7.23
CA GLU A 150 11.12 18.56 6.16
C GLU A 150 11.89 17.60 5.25
N PHE A 151 11.70 17.76 3.94
CA PHE A 151 12.26 16.85 2.96
C PHE A 151 12.64 17.54 1.66
N THR A 152 13.51 16.89 0.89
CA THR A 152 13.88 17.29 -0.47
C THR A 152 12.96 16.64 -1.50
N ILE A 153 12.86 17.22 -2.69
CA ILE A 153 12.16 16.60 -3.83
C ILE A 153 12.70 15.20 -4.14
N SER A 154 13.99 14.96 -3.91
CA SER A 154 14.60 13.64 -4.11
C SER A 154 14.09 12.61 -3.10
N GLN A 155 13.87 12.99 -1.84
CA GLN A 155 13.26 12.10 -0.84
C GLN A 155 11.80 11.79 -1.20
N LEU A 156 11.03 12.80 -1.62
CA LEU A 156 9.66 12.57 -2.09
C LEU A 156 9.63 11.63 -3.30
N ARG A 157 10.53 11.83 -4.26
CA ARG A 157 10.63 10.96 -5.45
C ARG A 157 10.90 9.50 -5.08
N ARG A 158 11.72 9.24 -4.05
CA ARG A 158 11.97 7.88 -3.55
C ARG A 158 10.70 7.20 -3.01
N VAL A 159 9.77 7.95 -2.42
CA VAL A 159 8.46 7.40 -2.02
C VAL A 159 7.67 6.95 -3.26
N TYR A 160 7.60 7.80 -4.29
CA TYR A 160 6.95 7.43 -5.55
C TYR A 160 7.62 6.22 -6.21
N GLU A 161 8.95 6.17 -6.22
CA GLU A 161 9.72 5.03 -6.72
C GLU A 161 9.37 3.74 -5.98
N ALA A 162 9.32 3.80 -4.64
CA ALA A 162 9.00 2.66 -3.79
C ALA A 162 7.60 2.10 -4.05
N VAL A 163 6.59 2.97 -4.18
CA VAL A 163 5.19 2.55 -4.33
C VAL A 163 4.88 2.15 -5.77
N TRP A 164 5.34 2.91 -6.76
CA TRP A 164 5.07 2.67 -8.18
C TRP A 164 5.96 1.59 -8.80
N ASP A 165 7.04 1.19 -8.13
CA ASP A 165 8.01 0.22 -8.65
C ASP A 165 8.58 0.65 -10.03
N THR A 166 8.75 1.96 -10.22
CA THR A 166 9.30 2.59 -11.42
C THR A 166 10.12 3.80 -11.02
N THR A 167 10.92 4.35 -11.94
CA THR A 167 11.74 5.55 -11.67
C THR A 167 11.19 6.76 -12.44
N PRO A 168 10.39 7.65 -11.81
CA PRO A 168 9.94 8.87 -12.47
C PRO A 168 11.13 9.73 -12.90
N ASP A 169 11.05 10.32 -14.10
CA ASP A 169 12.06 11.26 -14.58
C ASP A 169 12.26 12.41 -13.58
N PRO A 170 13.48 12.63 -13.06
CA PRO A 170 13.72 13.61 -12.01
C PRO A 170 13.29 15.03 -12.36
N ARG A 171 13.42 15.45 -13.64
CA ARG A 171 13.12 16.81 -14.07
C ARG A 171 11.61 17.03 -14.18
N ASN A 172 10.92 16.10 -14.83
CA ASN A 172 9.47 16.11 -14.95
C ASN A 172 8.80 16.00 -13.59
N PHE A 173 9.28 15.09 -12.74
CA PHE A 173 8.81 14.94 -11.38
C PHE A 173 8.98 16.25 -10.59
N SER A 174 10.20 16.81 -10.55
CA SER A 174 10.46 18.06 -9.84
C SER A 174 9.54 19.19 -10.32
N ARG A 175 9.43 19.39 -11.63
CA ARG A 175 8.56 20.42 -12.21
C ARG A 175 7.09 20.20 -11.85
N LYS A 176 6.62 18.95 -11.87
CA LYS A 176 5.23 18.60 -11.55
C LYS A 176 4.91 18.91 -10.09
N VAL A 177 5.72 18.44 -9.15
CA VAL A 177 5.42 18.58 -7.73
C VAL A 177 5.55 20.01 -7.23
N THR A 178 6.49 20.81 -7.79
CA THR A 178 6.64 22.23 -7.41
C THR A 178 5.58 23.14 -8.02
N ASN A 179 5.04 22.78 -9.18
CA ASN A 179 4.01 23.58 -9.85
C ASN A 179 2.59 23.19 -9.44
N THR A 180 2.44 22.13 -8.63
CA THR A 180 1.12 21.74 -8.11
C THR A 180 0.82 22.58 -6.87
N GLU A 181 -0.19 23.44 -6.98
CA GLU A 181 -0.59 24.34 -5.91
C GLU A 181 -0.94 23.58 -4.63
N GLY A 182 -0.41 24.05 -3.50
CA GLY A 182 -0.69 23.48 -2.18
C GLY A 182 -0.10 22.08 -1.94
N PHE A 183 0.64 21.48 -2.87
CA PHE A 183 1.28 20.19 -2.65
C PHE A 183 2.50 20.33 -1.73
N LEU A 184 3.39 21.27 -2.02
CA LEU A 184 4.64 21.49 -1.27
C LEU A 184 4.76 22.94 -0.81
N GLU A 185 5.21 23.13 0.43
CA GLU A 185 5.51 24.44 1.01
C GLU A 185 7.02 24.61 1.16
N PRO A 186 7.66 25.57 0.46
CA PRO A 186 9.09 25.82 0.62
C PRO A 186 9.42 26.31 2.04
N THR A 187 10.48 25.77 2.66
CA THR A 187 10.90 26.21 4.01
C THR A 187 11.82 27.43 3.99
N GLY A 188 12.37 27.78 2.82
CA GLY A 188 13.44 28.79 2.68
C GLY A 188 14.85 28.26 3.01
N THR A 189 14.95 27.07 3.61
CA THR A 189 16.22 26.44 3.99
C THR A 189 16.76 25.55 2.87
N LYS A 190 18.08 25.44 2.78
CA LYS A 190 18.78 24.50 1.89
C LYS A 190 19.63 23.55 2.71
N VAL A 191 19.69 22.29 2.31
CA VAL A 191 20.62 21.31 2.91
C VAL A 191 22.00 21.56 2.31
N SER A 192 22.94 22.06 3.11
CA SER A 192 24.37 22.07 2.81
C SER A 192 25.03 20.89 3.51
N GLY A 193 25.44 19.84 2.78
CA GLY A 193 26.12 18.70 3.42
C GLY A 193 26.38 17.46 2.57
N GLY A 194 25.86 17.37 1.34
CA GLY A 194 26.09 16.22 0.45
C GLY A 194 26.98 16.55 -0.75
N ARG A 195 27.48 15.50 -1.43
CA ARG A 195 28.17 15.61 -2.73
C ARG A 195 27.13 16.01 -3.80
N GLY A 196 26.96 17.31 -4.05
CA GLY A 196 25.99 17.84 -5.02
C GLY A 196 25.51 19.27 -4.70
N ARG A 197 24.64 19.82 -5.56
CA ARG A 197 24.03 21.15 -5.34
C ARG A 197 23.11 21.10 -4.11
N PRO A 198 23.12 22.12 -3.23
CA PRO A 198 22.24 22.16 -2.05
C PRO A 198 20.78 21.99 -2.45
N GLY A 199 20.11 20.97 -1.90
CA GLY A 199 18.69 20.72 -2.12
C GLY A 199 17.84 21.67 -1.28
N GLN A 200 16.82 22.28 -1.87
CA GLN A 200 15.81 23.05 -1.15
C GLN A 200 14.94 22.09 -0.32
N LEU A 201 14.64 22.50 0.91
CA LEU A 201 13.71 21.78 1.78
C LEU A 201 12.28 22.28 1.60
N PHE A 202 11.36 21.33 1.70
CA PHE A 202 9.92 21.52 1.60
C PHE A 202 9.23 20.84 2.79
N ARG A 203 8.04 21.32 3.13
CA ARG A 203 7.07 20.67 3.99
C ARG A 203 5.86 20.24 3.17
N ARG A 204 5.10 19.30 3.69
CA ARG A 204 3.80 18.92 3.13
C ARG A 204 2.86 20.13 3.17
N GLY A 205 2.30 20.48 2.02
CA GLY A 205 1.26 21.51 1.94
C GLY A 205 -0.13 20.99 2.26
N LYS A 206 -1.12 21.87 2.19
CA LYS A 206 -2.51 21.58 2.59
C LYS A 206 -3.35 20.83 1.55
N ALA A 207 -2.89 20.74 0.29
CA ALA A 207 -3.63 20.04 -0.75
C ALA A 207 -3.69 18.54 -0.44
N THR A 208 -4.84 17.93 -0.67
CA THR A 208 -5.06 16.47 -0.53
C THR A 208 -5.16 15.77 -1.88
N ALA A 209 -5.49 16.51 -2.94
CA ALA A 209 -5.64 16.02 -4.32
C ALA A 209 -4.61 16.64 -5.27
N LEU A 210 -4.29 15.94 -6.36
CA LEU A 210 -3.40 16.40 -7.43
C LEU A 210 -4.21 16.78 -8.67
N HIS A 211 -4.12 18.04 -9.09
CA HIS A 211 -4.71 18.52 -10.32
C HIS A 211 -3.69 19.31 -11.14
N PRO A 212 -3.33 18.86 -12.36
CA PRO A 212 -3.70 17.58 -12.97
C PRO A 212 -3.05 16.38 -12.24
N PRO A 213 -3.56 15.15 -12.38
CA PRO A 213 -2.96 13.96 -11.76
C PRO A 213 -1.53 13.71 -12.25
N MET A 214 -0.78 12.95 -11.46
CA MET A 214 0.57 12.48 -11.80
C MET A 214 0.50 11.02 -12.19
N LEU A 215 0.25 10.77 -13.48
CA LEU A 215 0.06 9.41 -13.99
C LEU A 215 1.38 8.66 -14.02
N ARG A 216 1.32 7.36 -13.68
CA ARG A 216 2.42 6.43 -13.91
C ARG A 216 2.65 6.31 -15.42
N GLU A 217 3.91 6.30 -15.83
CA GLU A 217 4.23 5.86 -17.19
C GLU A 217 3.89 4.38 -17.29
N ALA A 218 3.19 3.98 -18.36
CA ALA A 218 2.91 2.56 -18.59
C ALA A 218 4.26 1.81 -18.67
N PRO A 219 4.37 0.60 -18.08
CA PRO A 219 5.60 -0.17 -18.20
C PRO A 219 5.93 -0.31 -19.68
N SER A 220 7.10 0.19 -20.08
CA SER A 220 7.53 0.12 -21.48
C SER A 220 7.50 -1.35 -21.88
N THR A 221 6.61 -1.73 -22.79
CA THR A 221 6.66 -3.05 -23.42
C THR A 221 7.99 -3.09 -24.17
N ARG A 222 9.05 -3.65 -23.58
CA ARG A 222 10.24 -3.97 -24.34
C ARG A 222 9.84 -5.10 -25.27
N THR A 223 9.42 -4.75 -26.48
CA THR A 223 9.29 -5.69 -27.58
C THR A 223 10.65 -6.35 -27.75
N ASN A 224 10.78 -7.58 -27.26
CA ASN A 224 11.93 -8.41 -27.57
C ASN A 224 11.79 -8.78 -29.05
N GLY A 225 12.28 -7.89 -29.92
CA GLY A 225 12.52 -8.17 -31.32
C GLY A 225 13.68 -9.15 -31.42
N ALA A 226 13.40 -10.43 -31.18
CA ALA A 226 14.28 -11.52 -31.58
C ALA A 226 13.86 -11.96 -32.98
N PHE A 227 14.67 -11.53 -33.95
CA PHE A 227 14.73 -12.09 -35.30
C PHE A 227 14.78 -13.62 -35.23
N VAL A 228 13.85 -14.29 -35.91
CA VAL A 228 14.06 -15.65 -36.40
C VAL A 228 14.47 -15.51 -37.86
N ARG A 229 15.73 -15.84 -38.13
CA ARG A 229 16.16 -16.34 -39.45
C ARG A 229 16.07 -17.86 -39.40
#